data_AF-M7T3R9-F1
#
_entry.id   AF-M7T3R9-F1
#
_cell.length_a   1.000
_cell.length_b   1.000
_cell.length_c   1.000
_cell.angle_alpha   90.00
_cell.angle_beta   90.00
_cell.angle_gamma   90.00
#
_symmetry.space_group_name_H-M   'P 1'
#
loop_
_entity.id
_entity.type
_entity.pdbx_description
1 polymer ?
#
loop_
_entity_poly.entity_id
_entity_poly.type
_entity_poly.pdbx_seq_one_letter_code
_entity_poly.pdbx_strand_id
1 'polypeptide(L)'
;MGEEGLSTHVLINSRKEKDITDAMRNLGAMALRISGLGIADDINLHIRESLAKDTRLRKFPQEIKENIENVLTQRANGMFRWVHLQLEELKRKRTKPAILEALQSLPKNLEQTYENALNRISEDDREIAFRALIIIGEFHFGDESLAVQRLAQDLAWFG
;
A
#
# COMPACT_ATOMS: atom_id res chain seq x y z
N MET A 1 29.86 -14.91 41.78
CA MET A 1 29.27 -13.71 41.14
C MET A 1 28.62 -14.18 39.86
N GLY A 2 27.29 -14.28 39.85
CA GLY A 2 26.54 -14.76 38.70
C GLY A 2 26.44 -13.65 37.65
N GLU A 3 26.80 -13.97 36.41
CA GLU A 3 26.45 -13.12 35.27
C GLU A 3 24.94 -13.30 35.03
N GLU A 4 24.15 -12.32 35.45
CA GLU A 4 22.76 -12.22 35.02
C GLU A 4 22.76 -11.90 33.52
N GLY A 5 22.68 -12.94 32.69
CA GLY A 5 22.54 -12.80 31.25
C GLY A 5 21.25 -12.06 30.90
N LEU A 6 21.37 -10.92 30.24
CA LEU A 6 20.24 -10.14 29.75
C LEU A 6 19.40 -10.97 28.76
N SER A 7 18.16 -11.28 29.13
CA SER A 7 17.20 -11.94 28.24
C SER A 7 16.74 -10.96 27.16
N THR A 8 17.20 -11.16 25.92
CA THR A 8 16.76 -10.36 24.77
C THR A 8 15.72 -11.12 23.96
N HIS A 9 14.55 -10.51 23.76
CA HIS A 9 13.51 -11.02 22.87
C HIS A 9 13.48 -10.19 21.58
N VAL A 10 13.52 -10.86 20.43
CA VAL A 10 13.54 -10.20 19.11
C VAL A 10 12.29 -10.61 18.32
N LEU A 11 11.55 -9.61 17.82
CA LEU A 11 10.45 -9.80 16.87
C LEU A 11 10.89 -9.27 15.51
N ILE A 12 10.83 -10.14 14.49
CA ILE A 12 11.17 -9.79 13.10
C ILE A 12 9.90 -9.91 12.27
N ASN A 13 9.57 -8.88 11.51
CA ASN A 13 8.52 -8.93 10.49
C ASN A 13 9.14 -8.97 9.10
N SER A 14 8.50 -9.69 8.18
CA SER A 14 8.94 -9.80 6.79
C SER A 14 7.80 -10.24 5.88
N ARG A 15 7.97 -10.06 4.58
CA ARG A 15 7.15 -10.75 3.58
C ARG A 15 7.60 -12.21 3.50
N LYS A 16 6.69 -13.08 3.03
CA LYS A 16 6.96 -14.50 2.85
C LYS A 16 7.80 -14.75 1.58
N GLU A 17 9.02 -14.24 1.59
CA GLU A 17 10.02 -14.50 0.57
C GLU A 17 10.82 -15.75 0.93
N LYS A 18 11.26 -16.50 -0.09
CA LYS A 18 11.88 -17.82 0.11
C LYS A 18 13.20 -17.71 0.88
N ASP A 19 14.06 -16.80 0.45
CA ASP A 19 15.35 -16.48 1.06
C ASP A 19 15.20 -16.10 2.54
N ILE A 20 14.27 -15.22 2.87
CA ILE A 20 13.98 -14.82 4.25
C ILE A 20 13.44 -16.01 5.06
N THR A 21 12.51 -16.77 4.49
CA THR A 21 11.91 -17.93 5.15
C THR A 21 12.98 -18.98 5.49
N ASP A 22 13.90 -19.25 4.56
CA ASP A 22 14.96 -20.22 4.74
C ASP A 22 16.01 -19.72 5.76
N ALA A 23 16.38 -18.44 5.71
CA ALA A 23 17.26 -17.82 6.70
C ALA A 23 16.67 -17.89 8.12
N MET A 24 15.39 -17.53 8.29
CA MET A 24 14.72 -17.57 9.61
C MET A 24 14.58 -19.00 10.14
N ARG A 25 14.32 -19.98 9.26
CA ARG A 25 14.30 -21.40 9.64
C ARG A 25 15.67 -21.85 10.15
N ASN A 26 16.76 -21.45 9.47
CA ASN A 26 18.13 -21.80 9.89
C ASN A 26 18.51 -21.18 11.24
N LEU A 27 17.95 -20.01 11.57
CA LEU A 27 18.12 -19.38 12.88
C LEU A 27 17.29 -20.03 14.00
N GLY A 28 16.47 -21.05 13.69
CA GLY A 28 15.56 -21.66 14.65
C GLY A 28 14.42 -20.73 15.09
N ALA A 29 14.11 -19.70 14.30
CA ALA A 29 13.09 -18.73 14.64
C ALA A 29 11.68 -19.33 14.58
N MET A 30 10.82 -18.95 15.53
CA MET A 30 9.40 -19.27 15.50
C MET A 30 8.71 -18.43 14.42
N ALA A 31 8.09 -19.08 13.44
CA ALA A 31 7.34 -18.39 12.40
C ALA A 31 5.88 -18.17 12.83
N LEU A 32 5.52 -16.92 13.06
CA LEU A 32 4.12 -16.52 13.23
C LEU A 32 3.59 -16.00 11.90
N ARG A 33 2.52 -16.61 11.39
CA ARG A 33 1.82 -16.13 10.20
C ARG A 33 0.62 -15.33 10.63
N ILE A 34 0.61 -14.05 10.25
CA ILE A 34 -0.61 -13.25 10.24
C ILE A 34 -1.48 -13.82 9.13
N SER A 35 -2.42 -14.68 9.53
CA SER A 35 -3.28 -15.45 8.64
C SER A 35 -4.54 -14.66 8.34
N GLY A 36 -5.10 -14.80 7.13
CA GLY A 36 -6.16 -13.91 6.63
C GLY A 36 -7.55 -14.06 7.23
N LEU A 37 -7.72 -14.87 8.29
CA LEU A 37 -8.99 -14.99 9.01
C LEU A 37 -9.27 -13.65 9.69
N GLY A 38 -10.39 -13.01 9.35
CA GLY A 38 -10.76 -11.70 9.88
C GLY A 38 -10.16 -10.49 9.14
N ILE A 39 -9.30 -10.67 8.11
CA ILE A 39 -8.79 -9.51 7.36
C ILE A 39 -9.92 -8.69 6.74
N ALA A 40 -10.97 -9.35 6.23
CA ALA A 40 -12.13 -8.65 5.67
C ALA A 40 -12.87 -7.82 6.75
N ASP A 41 -13.00 -8.38 7.95
CA ASP A 41 -13.66 -7.71 9.08
C ASP A 41 -12.82 -6.53 9.58
N ASP A 42 -11.50 -6.71 9.69
CA ASP A 42 -10.55 -5.66 10.08
C ASP A 42 -10.50 -4.54 9.04
N ILE A 43 -10.56 -4.87 7.75
CA ILE A 43 -10.67 -3.89 6.66
C ILE A 43 -11.98 -3.11 6.78
N ASN A 44 -13.09 -3.80 7.02
CA ASN A 44 -14.38 -3.14 7.19
C ASN A 44 -14.36 -2.19 8.40
N LEU A 45 -13.85 -2.67 9.55
CA LEU A 45 -13.65 -1.84 10.74
C LEU A 45 -12.79 -0.61 10.41
N HIS A 46 -11.68 -0.79 9.70
CA HIS A 46 -10.81 0.32 9.28
C HIS A 46 -11.55 1.35 8.41
N ILE A 47 -12.38 0.90 7.47
CA ILE A 47 -13.20 1.79 6.62
C ILE A 47 -14.18 2.58 7.49
N ARG A 48 -14.94 1.91 8.35
CA ARG A 48 -15.92 2.54 9.25
C ARG A 48 -15.28 3.59 10.15
N GLU A 49 -14.14 3.25 10.75
CA GLU A 49 -13.39 4.20 11.57
C GLU A 49 -12.89 5.39 10.76
N SER A 50 -12.39 5.16 9.56
CA SER A 50 -11.89 6.22 8.68
C SER A 50 -13.01 7.19 8.27
N LEU A 51 -14.20 6.67 7.96
CA LEU A 51 -15.39 7.47 7.66
C LEU A 51 -15.88 8.27 8.88
N ALA A 52 -15.77 7.71 10.09
CA ALA A 52 -16.17 8.36 11.32
C ALA A 52 -15.16 9.42 11.82
N LYS A 53 -13.86 9.19 11.60
CA LYS A 53 -12.78 10.10 12.01
C LYS A 53 -12.64 11.31 11.08
N ASP A 54 -12.92 11.14 9.79
CA ASP A 54 -12.81 12.23 8.82
C ASP A 54 -13.97 13.25 8.95
N THR A 55 -13.62 14.53 9.09
CA THR A 55 -14.60 15.61 9.34
C THR A 55 -15.58 15.84 8.20
N ARG A 56 -15.21 15.48 6.97
CA ARG A 56 -16.04 15.67 5.76
C ARG A 56 -16.83 14.41 5.48
N LEU A 57 -16.18 13.26 5.44
CA LEU A 57 -16.82 11.98 5.14
C LEU A 57 -17.89 11.64 6.19
N ARG A 58 -17.67 11.97 7.47
CA ARG A 58 -18.68 11.78 8.53
C ARG A 58 -19.99 12.52 8.26
N LYS A 59 -19.96 13.66 7.55
CA LYS A 59 -21.13 14.50 7.27
C LYS A 59 -21.96 14.00 6.09
N PHE A 60 -21.45 13.04 5.31
CA PHE A 60 -22.22 12.47 4.20
C PHE A 60 -23.42 11.63 4.72
N PRO A 61 -24.51 11.55 3.93
CA PRO A 61 -25.64 10.69 4.26
C PRO A 61 -25.22 9.24 4.50
N GLN A 62 -25.97 8.56 5.36
CA GLN A 62 -25.69 7.17 5.75
C GLN A 62 -25.61 6.23 4.53
N GLU A 63 -26.54 6.38 3.58
CA GLU A 63 -26.56 5.68 2.29
C GLU A 63 -25.20 5.78 1.53
N ILE A 64 -24.57 6.95 1.55
CA ILE A 64 -23.29 7.16 0.85
C ILE A 64 -22.14 6.47 1.59
N LYS A 65 -22.13 6.54 2.92
CA LYS A 65 -21.11 5.87 3.74
C LYS A 65 -21.21 4.35 3.59
N GLU A 66 -22.43 3.81 3.57
CA GLU A 66 -22.68 2.38 3.32
C GLU A 66 -22.23 1.96 1.93
N ASN A 67 -22.48 2.78 0.91
CA ASN A 67 -21.99 2.50 -0.44
C ASN A 67 -20.45 2.48 -0.50
N ILE A 68 -19.78 3.44 0.17
CA ILE A 68 -18.31 3.45 0.28
C ILE A 68 -17.82 2.18 0.97
N GLU A 69 -18.41 1.83 2.12
CA GLU A 69 -18.05 0.62 2.88
C GLU A 69 -18.18 -0.64 2.03
N ASN A 70 -19.32 -0.81 1.35
CA ASN A 70 -19.60 -1.97 0.52
C ASN A 70 -18.61 -2.09 -0.65
N VAL A 71 -18.41 -1.01 -1.41
CA VAL A 71 -17.52 -1.03 -2.59
C VAL A 71 -16.07 -1.29 -2.19
N LEU A 72 -15.59 -0.61 -1.14
CA LEU A 72 -14.20 -0.77 -0.72
C LEU A 72 -13.95 -2.14 -0.10
N THR A 73 -14.87 -2.66 0.73
CA THR A 73 -14.72 -3.99 1.33
C THR A 73 -14.68 -5.09 0.27
N GLN A 74 -15.57 -5.04 -0.72
CA GLN A 74 -15.64 -6.03 -1.81
C GLN A 74 -14.38 -6.02 -2.68
N ARG A 75 -13.79 -4.85 -2.92
CA ARG A 75 -12.64 -4.70 -3.83
C ARG A 75 -11.29 -4.70 -3.13
N ALA A 76 -11.27 -4.64 -1.80
CA ALA A 76 -10.02 -4.57 -1.04
C ALA A 76 -9.10 -5.77 -1.29
N ASN A 77 -9.66 -6.97 -1.50
CA ASN A 77 -8.91 -8.20 -1.70
C ASN A 77 -7.77 -8.40 -0.67
N GLY A 78 -8.06 -8.10 0.59
CA GLY A 78 -7.11 -8.18 1.70
C GLY A 78 -6.05 -7.07 1.78
N MET A 79 -6.13 -6.05 0.92
CA MET A 79 -5.13 -4.97 0.83
C MET A 79 -5.58 -3.71 1.58
N PHE A 80 -5.19 -3.58 2.85
CA PHE A 80 -5.38 -2.33 3.62
C PHE A 80 -4.83 -1.10 2.90
N ARG A 81 -3.66 -1.23 2.25
CA ARG A 81 -3.03 -0.11 1.54
C ARG A 81 -3.91 0.40 0.41
N TRP A 82 -4.55 -0.50 -0.33
CA TRP A 82 -5.45 -0.12 -1.43
C TRP A 82 -6.63 0.66 -0.88
N VAL A 83 -7.27 0.15 0.18
CA VAL A 83 -8.40 0.79 0.87
C VAL A 83 -8.02 2.18 1.36
N HIS A 84 -6.87 2.30 2.03
CA HIS A 84 -6.36 3.58 2.51
C HIS A 84 -6.21 4.61 1.37
N LEU A 85 -5.60 4.21 0.25
CA LEU A 85 -5.43 5.09 -0.91
C LEU A 85 -6.78 5.54 -1.49
N GLN A 86 -7.76 4.64 -1.58
CA GLN A 86 -9.09 5.01 -2.06
C GLN A 86 -9.80 5.97 -1.09
N LEU A 87 -9.67 5.75 0.22
CA LEU A 87 -10.22 6.68 1.22
C LEU A 87 -9.59 8.07 1.11
N GLU A 88 -8.28 8.17 0.92
CA GLU A 88 -7.59 9.46 0.69
C GLU A 88 -8.12 10.18 -0.57
N GLU A 89 -8.39 9.45 -1.64
CA GLU A 89 -9.00 10.03 -2.85
C GLU A 89 -10.44 10.49 -2.61
N LEU A 90 -11.24 9.72 -1.86
CA LEU A 90 -12.62 10.09 -1.52
C LEU A 90 -12.68 11.33 -0.62
N LYS A 91 -11.73 11.51 0.30
CA LYS A 91 -11.62 12.73 1.14
C LYS A 91 -11.48 14.02 0.33
N ARG A 92 -10.96 13.93 -0.90
CA ARG A 92 -10.80 15.09 -1.81
C ARG A 92 -12.11 15.47 -2.50
N LYS A 93 -13.09 14.56 -2.56
CA LYS A 93 -14.38 14.78 -3.23
C LYS A 93 -15.31 15.59 -2.34
N ARG A 94 -15.93 16.63 -2.90
CA ARG A 94 -16.71 17.62 -2.14
C ARG A 94 -18.22 17.42 -2.19
N THR A 95 -18.70 16.59 -3.12
CA THR A 95 -20.15 16.45 -3.41
C THR A 95 -20.53 14.98 -3.53
N LYS A 96 -21.82 14.67 -3.29
CA LYS A 96 -22.36 13.30 -3.45
C LYS A 96 -22.10 12.74 -4.85
N PRO A 97 -22.38 13.47 -5.95
CA PRO A 97 -22.06 12.98 -7.30
C PRO A 97 -20.58 12.66 -7.50
N ALA A 98 -19.67 13.52 -7.00
CA ALA A 98 -18.23 13.30 -7.15
C ALA A 98 -17.72 12.08 -6.36
N ILE A 99 -18.33 11.75 -5.22
CA ILE A 99 -18.04 10.49 -4.51
C ILE A 99 -18.53 9.30 -5.32
N LEU A 100 -19.78 9.34 -5.81
CA LEU A 100 -20.36 8.23 -6.56
C LEU A 100 -19.59 7.95 -7.86
N GLU A 101 -19.17 8.99 -8.56
CA GLU A 101 -18.30 8.89 -9.74
C GLU A 101 -16.94 8.27 -9.37
N ALA A 102 -16.32 8.74 -8.29
CA ALA A 102 -15.04 8.19 -7.83
C ALA A 102 -15.12 6.71 -7.46
N LEU A 103 -16.24 6.27 -6.85
CA LEU A 103 -16.49 4.87 -6.54
C LEU A 103 -16.63 3.99 -7.79
N GLN A 104 -17.11 4.56 -8.91
CA GLN A 104 -17.19 3.85 -10.19
C GLN A 104 -15.82 3.75 -10.86
N SER A 105 -14.99 4.79 -10.73
CA SER A 105 -13.66 4.88 -11.36
C SER A 105 -12.51 4.37 -10.48
N LEU A 106 -12.79 3.55 -9.47
CA LEU A 106 -11.72 3.03 -8.60
C LEU A 106 -10.76 2.12 -9.37
N PRO A 107 -9.45 2.23 -9.12
CA PRO A 107 -8.46 1.32 -9.69
C PRO A 107 -8.71 -0.12 -9.21
N LYS A 108 -8.43 -1.09 -10.07
CA LYS A 108 -8.67 -2.52 -9.81
C LYS A 108 -7.78 -3.08 -8.70
N ASN A 109 -6.56 -2.57 -8.57
CA ASN A 109 -5.54 -3.08 -7.67
C ASN A 109 -4.52 -1.98 -7.30
N LEU A 110 -3.50 -2.34 -6.52
CA LEU A 110 -2.45 -1.41 -6.12
C LEU A 110 -1.63 -0.93 -7.31
N GLU A 111 -1.33 -1.81 -8.25
CA GLU A 111 -0.55 -1.50 -9.45
C GLU A 111 -1.19 -0.36 -10.24
N GLN A 112 -2.48 -0.48 -10.58
CA GLN A 112 -3.22 0.58 -11.25
C GLN A 112 -3.35 1.84 -10.39
N THR A 113 -3.42 1.69 -9.07
CA THR A 113 -3.42 2.85 -8.16
C THR A 113 -2.12 3.64 -8.27
N TYR A 114 -0.98 2.94 -8.35
CA TYR A 114 0.33 3.57 -8.53
C TYR A 114 0.52 4.12 -9.94
N GLU A 115 0.08 3.43 -10.99
CA GLU A 115 0.07 3.96 -12.36
C GLU A 115 -0.69 5.29 -12.43
N ASN A 116 -1.90 5.34 -11.86
CA ASN A 116 -2.69 6.57 -11.79
C ASN A 116 -1.98 7.68 -11.00
N ALA A 117 -1.29 7.33 -9.91
CA ALA A 117 -0.54 8.30 -9.12
C ALA A 117 0.66 8.87 -9.89
N LEU A 118 1.40 8.01 -10.60
CA LEU A 118 2.54 8.40 -11.42
C LEU A 118 2.10 9.25 -12.63
N ASN A 119 0.99 8.88 -13.27
CA ASN A 119 0.43 9.64 -14.39
C ASN A 119 -0.09 11.03 -14.01
N ARG A 120 -0.35 11.28 -12.72
CA ARG A 120 -0.76 12.60 -12.22
C ARG A 120 0.42 13.55 -11.99
N ILE A 121 1.65 13.05 -12.04
CA ILE A 121 2.85 13.88 -11.91
C ILE A 121 2.95 14.75 -13.17
N SER A 122 3.17 16.06 -12.97
CA SER A 122 3.30 17.02 -14.06
C SER A 122 4.52 16.67 -14.92
N GLU A 123 4.50 17.01 -16.21
CA GLU A 123 5.66 16.76 -17.09
C GLU A 123 6.94 17.43 -16.54
N ASP A 124 6.80 18.63 -15.96
CA ASP A 124 7.92 19.38 -15.36
C ASP A 124 8.54 18.64 -14.16
N ASP A 125 7.74 17.89 -13.39
CA ASP A 125 8.19 17.15 -12.21
C ASP A 125 8.58 15.69 -12.50
N ARG A 126 8.37 15.19 -13.72
CA ARG A 126 8.61 13.78 -14.05
C ARG A 126 10.06 13.37 -13.89
N GLU A 127 11.01 14.21 -14.31
CA GLU A 127 12.43 13.91 -14.16
C GLU A 127 12.82 13.79 -12.68
N ILE A 128 12.32 14.69 -11.84
CA ILE A 128 12.57 14.69 -10.40
C ILE A 128 11.96 13.44 -9.76
N ALA A 129 10.71 13.12 -10.09
CA ALA A 129 10.03 11.93 -9.58
C ALA A 129 10.76 10.64 -9.98
N PHE A 130 11.25 10.57 -11.22
CA PHE A 130 12.00 9.41 -11.72
C PHE A 130 13.33 9.25 -10.99
N ARG A 131 14.10 10.33 -10.81
CA ARG A 131 15.35 10.30 -10.03
C ARG A 131 15.09 9.85 -8.58
N ALA A 132 14.03 10.35 -7.95
CA ALA A 132 13.66 9.92 -6.61
C ALA A 132 13.32 8.43 -6.54
N LEU A 133 12.60 7.89 -7.53
CA LEU A 133 12.29 6.45 -7.61
C LEU A 133 13.55 5.59 -7.78
N ILE A 134 14.51 6.01 -8.61
CA ILE A 134 15.79 5.32 -8.76
C ILE A 134 16.53 5.28 -7.43
N ILE A 135 16.68 6.43 -6.78
CA ILE A 135 17.37 6.53 -5.48
C ILE A 135 16.71 5.58 -4.47
N ILE A 136 15.37 5.62 -4.34
CA ILE A 136 14.65 4.72 -3.43
C ILE A 136 14.91 3.25 -3.77
N GLY A 137 14.97 2.89 -5.07
CA GLY A 137 15.26 1.53 -5.51
C GLY A 137 16.68 1.07 -5.13
N GLU A 138 17.68 1.91 -5.37
CA GLU A 138 19.09 1.62 -5.08
C GLU A 138 19.37 1.45 -3.59
N PHE A 139 18.71 2.24 -2.73
CA PHE A 139 18.83 2.09 -1.28
C PHE A 139 18.14 0.82 -0.72
N HIS A 140 17.18 0.24 -1.45
CA HIS A 140 16.40 -0.92 -0.99
C HIS A 140 16.93 -2.27 -1.50
N PHE A 141 17.62 -2.30 -2.63
CA PHE A 141 18.16 -3.51 -3.24
C PHE A 141 19.66 -3.30 -3.47
N GLY A 142 20.47 -3.59 -2.45
CA GLY A 142 21.91 -3.37 -2.47
C GLY A 142 22.71 -4.27 -3.40
N ASP A 143 22.44 -4.22 -4.71
CA ASP A 143 23.37 -4.62 -5.77
C ASP A 143 23.07 -3.88 -7.09
N GLU A 144 23.98 -2.97 -7.45
CA GLU A 144 23.94 -2.10 -8.63
C GLU A 144 24.28 -2.89 -9.91
N SER A 145 23.47 -2.73 -10.97
CA SER A 145 23.90 -2.64 -12.39
C SER A 145 22.72 -2.88 -13.34
N LEU A 146 21.81 -3.80 -13.02
CA LEU A 146 20.80 -4.30 -13.96
C LEU A 146 19.55 -3.42 -14.12
N ALA A 147 19.10 -2.75 -13.06
CA ALA A 147 17.88 -1.92 -13.10
C ALA A 147 18.08 -0.65 -13.96
N VAL A 148 19.24 0.00 -13.81
CA VAL A 148 19.63 1.19 -14.59
C VAL A 148 19.82 0.84 -16.07
N GLN A 149 20.45 -0.30 -16.38
CA GLN A 149 20.65 -0.75 -17.76
C GLN A 149 19.35 -1.14 -18.48
N ARG A 150 18.40 -1.77 -17.78
CA ARG A 150 17.08 -2.11 -18.35
C ARG A 150 16.25 -0.88 -18.66
N LEU A 151 16.21 0.09 -17.75
CA LEU A 151 15.49 1.35 -17.96
C LEU A 151 16.14 2.20 -19.08
N ALA A 152 17.47 2.18 -19.21
CA ALA A 152 18.16 2.83 -20.31
C ALA A 152 17.88 2.16 -21.68
N GLN A 153 17.71 0.83 -21.72
CA GLN A 153 17.30 0.11 -22.93
C GLN A 153 15.86 0.41 -23.35
N ASP A 154 14.94 0.53 -22.40
CA ASP A 154 13.55 0.89 -22.68
C ASP A 154 13.45 2.33 -23.23
N LEU A 155 14.31 3.25 -22.79
CA LEU A 155 14.37 4.63 -23.29
C LEU A 155 14.97 4.74 -24.71
N ALA A 156 15.84 3.82 -25.13
CA ALA A 156 16.41 3.81 -26.48
C ALA A 156 15.39 3.42 -27.58
N TRP A 157 14.22 2.89 -27.21
CA TRP A 157 13.13 2.55 -28.14
C TRP A 157 12.10 3.67 -28.34
N PHE A 158 12.11 4.71 -27.50
CA PHE A 158 11.18 5.84 -27.58
C PHE A 158 11.81 7.13 -28.14
N GLY A 159 13.05 7.05 -28.65
CA GLY A 159 13.75 8.15 -29.33
C GLY A 159 13.78 7.98 -30.84
#